data_AF-A0A0A1XAS3-F1
#
_entry.id   AF-A0A0A1XAS3-F1
#
_cell.length_a   1.000
_cell.length_b   1.000
_cell.length_c   1.000
_cell.angle_alpha   90.00
_cell.angle_beta   90.00
_cell.angle_gamma   90.00
#
_symmetry.space_group_name_H-M   'P 1'
#
loop_
_entity.id
_entity.type
_entity.pdbx_description
1 polymer ?
#
loop_
_entity_poly.entity_id
_entity_poly.type
_entity_poly.pdbx_seq_one_letter_code
_entity_poly.pdbx_strand_id
1 'polypeptide(L)'
;MILQHVSFQNGFITLSNNFSIIVSSKEELTDRVFPNIAQNYNNHDWLRERAILAPKNVNVNEINFHIHKKLPGNSETYKSIDTAMNDEDAVNYPVEFLNSLEPPGMPPHNLNLKVGSSIILLRNLNAPKLCNGTRLSVKKLMPNLIQATILTGKAKGGIVLISRIPLIPTDMSFEFKRLQFPVRLSFAMTVNKAQGQTLQVCGVNLEEACSRSTVRCMFESWSHEKFVYLCTT
;
A
#
# COMPACT_ATOMS: atom_id res chain seq x y z
N MET A 1 -16.43 20.89 -0.41
CA MET A 1 -16.13 19.44 -0.23
C MET A 1 -15.72 18.89 -1.59
N ILE A 2 -14.63 18.11 -1.67
CA ILE A 2 -14.00 17.71 -2.95
C ILE A 2 -14.98 17.06 -3.94
N LEU A 3 -15.98 16.33 -3.43
CA LEU A 3 -17.06 15.76 -4.24
C LEU A 3 -17.83 16.76 -5.13
N GLN A 4 -17.87 18.04 -4.77
CA GLN A 4 -18.53 19.08 -5.59
C GLN A 4 -17.80 19.30 -6.92
N HIS A 5 -16.55 18.87 -7.02
CA HIS A 5 -15.72 18.98 -8.23
C HIS A 5 -15.77 17.72 -9.10
N VAL A 6 -16.54 16.70 -8.72
CA VAL A 6 -16.64 15.41 -9.42
C VAL A 6 -18.05 15.25 -9.98
N SER A 7 -18.18 15.12 -11.30
CA SER A 7 -19.46 14.78 -11.94
C SER A 7 -19.35 13.47 -12.72
N PHE A 8 -20.47 12.75 -12.80
CA PHE A 8 -20.58 11.52 -13.56
C PHE A 8 -21.53 11.74 -14.72
N GLN A 9 -21.02 11.76 -15.95
CA GLN A 9 -21.82 11.95 -17.16
C GLN A 9 -21.47 10.87 -18.18
N ASN A 10 -22.48 10.21 -18.75
CA ASN A 10 -22.32 9.21 -19.81
C ASN A 10 -21.31 8.07 -19.50
N GLY A 11 -21.16 7.70 -18.22
CA GLY A 11 -20.20 6.67 -17.79
C GLY A 11 -18.77 7.18 -17.55
N PHE A 12 -18.51 8.46 -17.83
CA PHE A 12 -17.24 9.14 -17.58
C PHE A 12 -17.26 9.92 -16.27
N ILE A 13 -16.07 10.15 -15.72
CA ILE A 13 -15.82 11.01 -14.55
C ILE A 13 -15.26 12.32 -15.08
N THR A 14 -15.95 13.42 -14.80
CA THR A 14 -15.46 14.76 -15.14
C THR A 14 -15.03 15.47 -13.87
N LEU A 15 -13.85 16.10 -13.93
CA LEU A 15 -13.30 16.88 -12.82
C LEU A 15 -13.16 18.32 -13.25
N SER A 16 -13.45 19.26 -12.34
CA SER A 16 -13.26 20.68 -12.65
C SER A 16 -11.78 20.99 -12.89
N ASN A 17 -11.47 21.74 -13.96
CA ASN A 17 -10.10 22.00 -14.45
C ASN A 17 -9.11 22.57 -13.41
N ASN A 18 -9.59 23.16 -12.30
CA ASN A 18 -8.73 23.73 -11.25
C ASN A 18 -8.40 22.74 -10.12
N PHE A 19 -8.95 21.52 -10.17
CA PHE A 19 -8.90 20.58 -9.06
C PHE A 19 -7.83 19.50 -9.22
N SER A 20 -7.44 19.17 -10.45
CA SER A 20 -6.50 18.09 -10.71
C SER A 20 -5.64 18.34 -11.95
N ILE A 21 -4.48 17.68 -11.97
CA ILE A 21 -3.56 17.66 -13.11
C ILE A 21 -3.67 16.27 -13.72
N ILE A 22 -4.16 16.20 -14.96
CA ILE A 22 -4.20 14.95 -15.72
C ILE A 22 -2.78 14.65 -16.22
N VAL A 23 -2.34 13.42 -16.00
CA VAL A 23 -1.05 12.90 -16.47
C VAL A 23 -1.29 11.74 -17.43
N SER A 24 -0.32 11.51 -18.31
CA SER A 24 -0.47 10.62 -19.45
C SER A 24 -0.03 9.18 -19.20
N SER A 25 0.66 8.91 -18.09
CA SER A 25 1.22 7.58 -17.80
C SER A 25 1.42 7.32 -16.30
N LYS A 26 1.51 6.03 -15.92
CA LYS A 26 1.92 5.58 -14.58
C LYS A 26 3.28 6.10 -14.14
N GLU A 27 4.25 6.18 -15.06
CA GLU A 27 5.57 6.77 -14.81
C GLU A 27 5.46 8.25 -14.44
N GLU A 28 4.75 9.05 -15.25
CA GLU A 28 4.55 10.48 -14.96
C GLU A 28 3.81 10.68 -13.64
N LEU A 29 2.76 9.88 -13.39
CA LEU A 29 2.03 9.89 -12.12
C LEU A 29 2.96 9.64 -10.93
N THR A 30 3.84 8.65 -11.07
CA THR A 30 4.81 8.29 -10.04
C THR A 30 5.79 9.43 -9.78
N ASP A 31 6.35 10.02 -10.83
CA ASP A 31 7.37 11.06 -10.71
C ASP A 31 6.80 12.40 -10.19
N ARG A 32 5.53 12.68 -10.47
CA ARG A 32 4.81 13.83 -9.90
C ARG A 32 4.51 13.67 -8.41
N VAL A 33 4.11 12.46 -7.99
CA VAL A 33 3.74 12.21 -6.59
C VAL A 33 4.98 12.02 -5.74
N PHE A 34 5.99 11.31 -6.24
CA PHE A 34 7.25 11.00 -5.56
C PHE A 34 8.47 11.55 -6.32
N PRO A 35 8.58 12.88 -6.50
CA PRO A 35 9.71 13.48 -7.22
C PRO A 35 11.02 13.18 -6.50
N ASN A 36 12.04 12.79 -7.27
CA ASN A 36 13.39 12.52 -6.75
C ASN A 36 13.37 11.55 -5.55
N ILE A 37 12.59 10.46 -5.66
CA ILE A 37 12.43 9.49 -4.58
C ILE A 37 13.77 8.94 -4.08
N ALA A 38 14.76 8.79 -4.97
CA ALA A 38 16.09 8.30 -4.62
C ALA A 38 16.85 9.24 -3.65
N GLN A 39 16.49 10.53 -3.61
CA GLN A 39 17.05 11.52 -2.71
C GLN A 39 16.14 11.75 -1.48
N ASN A 40 14.82 11.65 -1.66
CA ASN A 40 13.83 12.00 -0.64
C ASN A 40 13.38 10.84 0.25
N TYR A 41 13.78 9.59 -0.03
CA TYR A 41 13.27 8.41 0.67
C TYR A 41 13.53 8.40 2.20
N ASN A 42 14.50 9.16 2.70
CA ASN A 42 14.76 9.29 4.14
C ASN A 42 13.97 10.44 4.79
N ASN A 43 13.31 11.28 4.01
CA ASN A 43 12.49 12.38 4.53
C ASN A 43 11.12 11.85 4.94
N HIS A 44 10.96 11.58 6.23
CA HIS A 44 9.73 11.00 6.79
C HIS A 44 8.50 11.89 6.65
N ASP A 45 8.65 13.22 6.80
CA ASP A 45 7.54 14.15 6.63
C ASP A 45 7.08 14.20 5.17
N TRP A 46 8.04 14.20 4.24
CA TRP A 46 7.74 14.12 2.82
C TRP A 46 7.08 12.80 2.43
N LEU A 47 7.53 11.66 2.96
CA LEU A 47 6.96 10.34 2.64
C LEU A 47 5.53 10.17 3.17
N ARG A 48 5.24 10.63 4.39
CA ARG A 48 3.96 10.36 5.06
C ARG A 48 2.78 11.08 4.39
N GLU A 49 3.05 12.20 3.74
CA GLU A 49 2.02 13.09 3.17
C GLU A 49 1.65 12.69 1.74
N ARG A 50 2.22 11.60 1.22
CA ARG A 50 2.13 11.24 -0.20
C ARG A 50 1.74 9.78 -0.36
N ALA A 51 0.84 9.51 -1.31
CA ALA A 51 0.52 8.15 -1.75
C ALA A 51 -0.12 8.17 -3.14
N ILE A 52 -0.04 7.04 -3.83
CA ILE A 52 -0.81 6.78 -5.06
C ILE A 52 -1.96 5.83 -4.74
N LEU A 53 -3.16 6.16 -5.20
CA LEU A 53 -4.36 5.37 -4.99
C LEU A 53 -4.71 4.63 -6.28
N ALA A 54 -5.09 3.38 -6.14
CA ALA A 54 -5.63 2.59 -7.25
C ALA A 54 -6.81 1.74 -6.75
N PRO A 55 -7.77 1.39 -7.64
CA PRO A 55 -8.92 0.59 -7.25
C PRO A 55 -8.56 -0.87 -6.95
N LYS A 56 -7.62 -1.45 -7.71
CA LYS A 56 -7.27 -2.89 -7.65
C LYS A 56 -5.90 -3.11 -7.00
N ASN A 57 -5.76 -4.21 -6.26
CA ASN A 57 -4.49 -4.60 -5.62
C ASN A 57 -3.37 -4.87 -6.63
N VAL A 58 -3.69 -5.39 -7.82
CA VAL A 58 -2.70 -5.63 -8.90
C VAL A 58 -1.99 -4.33 -9.26
N ASN A 59 -2.75 -3.27 -9.55
CA ASN A 59 -2.19 -1.95 -9.89
C ASN A 59 -1.42 -1.34 -8.73
N VAL A 60 -1.90 -1.53 -7.48
CA VAL A 60 -1.16 -1.13 -6.28
C VAL A 60 0.20 -1.84 -6.20
N ASN A 61 0.24 -3.14 -6.47
CA ASN A 61 1.46 -3.93 -6.40
C ASN A 61 2.45 -3.51 -7.51
N GLU A 62 1.97 -3.30 -8.74
CA GLU A 62 2.79 -2.81 -9.86
C GLU A 62 3.43 -1.45 -9.56
N ILE A 63 2.62 -0.47 -9.12
CA ILE A 63 3.10 0.88 -8.81
C ILE A 63 4.10 0.84 -7.64
N ASN A 64 3.80 0.08 -6.59
CA ASN A 64 4.72 -0.11 -5.47
C ASN A 64 6.05 -0.71 -5.93
N PHE A 65 6.02 -1.73 -6.78
CA PHE A 65 7.22 -2.36 -7.32
C PHE A 65 8.05 -1.40 -8.17
N HIS A 66 7.39 -0.62 -9.03
CA HIS A 66 8.04 0.39 -9.86
C HIS A 66 8.75 1.46 -9.01
N ILE A 67 8.08 2.02 -7.99
CA ILE A 67 8.67 2.99 -7.07
C ILE A 67 9.81 2.38 -6.25
N HIS A 68 9.62 1.15 -5.77
CA HIS A 68 10.60 0.45 -4.96
C HIS A 68 11.92 0.19 -5.70
N LYS A 69 11.86 -0.04 -7.02
CA LYS A 69 13.05 -0.15 -7.87
C LYS A 69 13.89 1.13 -7.87
N LYS A 70 13.25 2.30 -7.84
CA LYS A 70 13.89 3.62 -7.84
C LYS A 70 14.59 3.96 -6.51
N LEU A 71 14.31 3.23 -5.42
CA LEU A 71 15.00 3.43 -4.14
C LEU A 71 16.47 2.95 -4.22
N PRO A 72 17.41 3.71 -3.63
CA PRO A 72 18.79 3.25 -3.50
C PRO A 72 18.91 2.13 -2.46
N GLY A 73 20.07 1.47 -2.45
CA GLY A 73 20.41 0.43 -1.48
C GLY A 73 19.97 -0.98 -1.90
N ASN A 74 20.46 -1.95 -1.12
CA ASN A 74 20.26 -3.36 -1.38
C ASN A 74 18.85 -3.80 -1.00
N SER A 75 18.26 -4.64 -1.86
CA SER A 75 16.98 -5.29 -1.59
C SER A 75 17.20 -6.53 -0.74
N GLU A 76 16.43 -6.67 0.33
CA GLU A 76 16.31 -7.87 1.14
C GLU A 76 14.98 -8.54 0.84
N THR A 77 15.01 -9.87 0.66
CA THR A 77 13.82 -10.66 0.36
C THR A 77 13.49 -11.56 1.54
N TYR A 78 12.29 -11.42 2.09
CA TYR A 78 11.74 -12.30 3.12
C TYR A 78 10.69 -13.21 2.52
N LYS A 79 11.02 -14.51 2.40
CA LYS A 79 10.05 -15.54 2.02
C LYS A 79 9.18 -15.93 3.22
N SER A 80 7.88 -16.07 3.00
CA SER A 80 6.97 -16.59 4.01
C SER A 80 7.15 -18.10 4.19
N ILE A 81 6.64 -18.61 5.31
CA ILE A 81 6.47 -20.04 5.54
C ILE A 81 4.97 -20.30 5.55
N ASP A 82 4.49 -21.03 4.55
CA ASP A 82 3.08 -21.34 4.37
C ASP A 82 2.82 -22.79 4.76
N THR A 83 1.71 -23.04 5.44
CA THR A 83 1.39 -24.37 6.00
C THR A 83 -0.11 -24.58 5.96
N ALA A 84 -0.57 -25.67 5.34
CA ALA A 84 -1.95 -26.13 5.46
C ALA A 84 -2.27 -26.46 6.94
N MET A 85 -3.50 -26.22 7.37
CA MET A 85 -3.86 -26.38 8.79
C MET A 85 -4.37 -27.77 9.16
N ASN A 86 -4.68 -28.62 8.20
CA ASN A 86 -5.08 -30.01 8.42
C ASN A 86 -4.41 -30.94 7.38
N ASP A 87 -4.38 -32.23 7.68
CA ASP A 87 -3.66 -33.23 6.87
C ASP A 87 -4.32 -33.46 5.51
N GLU A 88 -5.65 -33.36 5.41
CA GLU A 88 -6.37 -33.49 4.15
C GLU A 88 -6.00 -32.36 3.18
N ASP A 89 -6.01 -31.12 3.67
CA ASP A 89 -5.59 -29.93 2.93
C ASP A 89 -4.09 -29.97 2.60
N ALA A 90 -3.25 -30.52 3.47
CA ALA A 90 -1.82 -30.66 3.20
C ALA A 90 -1.52 -31.58 2.01
N VAL A 91 -2.35 -32.59 1.77
CA VAL A 91 -2.27 -33.48 0.60
C VAL A 91 -2.83 -32.77 -0.65
N ASN A 92 -3.95 -32.06 -0.50
CA ASN A 92 -4.65 -31.45 -1.63
C ASN A 92 -4.01 -30.13 -2.11
N TYR A 93 -3.33 -29.41 -1.24
CA TYR A 93 -2.78 -28.07 -1.50
C TYR A 93 -1.27 -28.06 -1.25
N PRO A 94 -0.46 -28.30 -2.29
CA PRO A 94 1.00 -28.27 -2.16
C PRO A 94 1.50 -26.87 -1.76
N VAL A 95 2.66 -26.80 -1.11
CA VAL A 95 3.19 -25.54 -0.59
C VAL A 95 3.45 -24.50 -1.69
N GLU A 96 3.80 -24.93 -2.89
CA GLU A 96 3.98 -24.07 -4.06
C GLU A 96 2.67 -23.39 -4.46
N PHE A 97 1.55 -24.11 -4.36
CA PHE A 97 0.22 -23.53 -4.56
C PHE A 97 -0.07 -22.49 -3.48
N LEU A 98 0.14 -22.82 -2.20
CA LEU A 98 -0.06 -21.87 -1.09
C LEU A 98 0.78 -20.59 -1.26
N ASN A 99 2.05 -20.74 -1.63
CA ASN A 99 2.98 -19.62 -1.85
C ASN A 99 2.55 -18.71 -3.00
N SER A 100 1.78 -19.21 -3.97
CA SER A 100 1.25 -18.44 -5.11
C SER A 100 0.04 -17.57 -4.74
N LEU A 101 -0.60 -17.84 -3.60
CA LEU A 101 -1.81 -17.14 -3.18
C LEU A 101 -1.49 -15.78 -2.57
N GLU A 102 -2.25 -14.77 -3.00
CA GLU A 102 -2.26 -13.42 -2.43
C GLU A 102 -3.66 -13.02 -1.92
N PRO A 103 -4.19 -13.70 -0.88
CA PRO A 103 -5.51 -13.37 -0.35
C PRO A 103 -5.54 -11.93 0.21
N PRO A 104 -6.70 -11.25 0.15
CA PRO A 104 -6.84 -9.90 0.69
C PRO A 104 -6.40 -9.81 2.16
N GLY A 105 -5.61 -8.78 2.48
CA GLY A 105 -5.16 -8.52 3.84
C GLY A 105 -4.05 -9.46 4.36
N MET A 106 -3.50 -10.32 3.50
CA MET A 106 -2.30 -11.11 3.80
C MET A 106 -1.04 -10.45 3.24
N PRO A 107 0.12 -10.60 3.90
CA PRO A 107 1.39 -10.18 3.32
C PRO A 107 1.78 -11.08 2.14
N PRO A 108 2.56 -10.57 1.18
CA PRO A 108 3.04 -11.36 0.05
C PRO A 108 3.97 -12.49 0.52
N HIS A 109 3.99 -13.60 -0.21
CA HIS A 109 4.96 -14.67 0.02
C HIS A 109 6.41 -14.14 -0.11
N ASN A 110 6.68 -13.42 -1.21
CA ASN A 110 7.96 -12.75 -1.44
C ASN A 110 7.87 -11.28 -1.02
N LEU A 111 8.27 -10.96 0.21
CA LEU A 111 8.33 -9.59 0.70
C LEU A 111 9.71 -8.97 0.43
N ASN A 112 9.79 -8.12 -0.60
CA ASN A 112 11.01 -7.40 -0.97
C ASN A 112 11.03 -6.01 -0.33
N LEU A 113 12.10 -5.69 0.41
CA LEU A 113 12.25 -4.44 1.13
C LEU A 113 13.66 -3.88 1.00
N LYS A 114 13.77 -2.56 1.12
CA LYS A 114 15.01 -1.77 1.18
C LYS A 114 14.92 -0.84 2.38
N VAL A 115 16.05 -0.44 2.95
CA VAL A 115 16.07 0.68 3.89
C VAL A 115 15.44 1.90 3.21
N GLY A 116 14.52 2.57 3.90
CA GLY A 116 13.72 3.66 3.33
C GLY A 116 12.39 3.28 2.72
N SER A 117 12.08 1.99 2.60
CA SER A 117 10.80 1.56 2.04
C SER A 117 9.64 2.04 2.92
N SER A 118 8.67 2.73 2.31
CA SER A 118 7.37 3.00 2.94
C SER A 118 6.59 1.68 2.99
N ILE A 119 6.23 1.25 4.19
CA ILE A 119 5.44 0.03 4.45
C ILE A 119 4.20 0.36 5.27
N ILE A 120 3.21 -0.52 5.26
CA ILE A 120 1.98 -0.38 6.04
C ILE A 120 1.69 -1.67 6.81
N LEU A 121 1.26 -1.54 8.07
CA LEU A 121 0.84 -2.67 8.89
C LEU A 121 -0.48 -3.26 8.39
N LEU A 122 -0.56 -4.59 8.37
CA LEU A 122 -1.75 -5.37 7.97
C LEU A 122 -2.56 -5.91 9.15
N ARG A 123 -2.01 -5.82 10.37
CA ARG A 123 -2.63 -6.28 11.62
C ARG A 123 -2.36 -5.28 12.75
N ASN A 124 -3.22 -5.34 13.76
CA ASN A 124 -2.98 -4.64 15.02
C ASN A 124 -1.91 -5.40 15.80
N LEU A 125 -0.83 -4.72 16.17
CA LEU A 125 0.26 -5.30 16.96
C LEU A 125 0.26 -4.74 18.39
N ASN A 126 0.00 -3.44 18.53
CA ASN A 126 -0.01 -2.78 19.84
C ASN A 126 -0.89 -1.53 19.77
N ALA A 127 -2.19 -1.69 19.94
CA ALA A 127 -3.14 -0.58 19.91
C ALA A 127 -2.95 0.33 21.14
N PRO A 128 -3.09 1.66 21.01
CA PRO A 128 -3.49 2.40 19.81
C PRO A 128 -2.32 2.86 18.92
N LYS A 129 -1.08 2.42 19.21
CA LYS A 129 0.14 2.92 18.54
C LYS A 129 0.43 2.24 17.20
N LEU A 130 0.27 0.93 17.13
CA LEU A 130 0.57 0.08 15.97
C LEU A 130 -0.68 -0.69 15.56
N CYS A 131 -1.51 -0.02 14.77
CA CYS A 131 -2.76 -0.56 14.23
C CYS A 131 -2.62 -0.90 12.73
N ASN A 132 -3.54 -1.70 12.22
CA ASN A 132 -3.72 -1.91 10.78
C ASN A 132 -3.86 -0.55 10.08
N GLY A 133 -3.10 -0.35 9.00
CA GLY A 133 -3.06 0.92 8.28
C GLY A 133 -1.99 1.91 8.76
N THR A 134 -1.28 1.63 9.86
CA THR A 134 -0.16 2.48 10.29
C THR A 134 0.96 2.40 9.25
N ARG A 135 1.37 3.55 8.70
CA ARG A 135 2.48 3.64 7.75
C ARG A 135 3.80 3.78 8.51
N LEU A 136 4.83 3.09 8.04
CA LEU A 136 6.15 3.06 8.64
C LEU A 136 7.22 3.25 7.55
N SER A 137 8.38 3.77 7.92
CA SER A 137 9.57 3.80 7.07
C SER A 137 10.60 2.81 7.60
N VAL A 138 11.08 1.90 6.75
CA VAL A 138 12.09 0.90 7.12
C VAL A 138 13.41 1.60 7.48
N LYS A 139 13.91 1.37 8.69
CA LYS A 139 15.19 1.89 9.18
C LYS A 139 16.31 0.85 9.10
N LYS A 140 16.01 -0.40 9.47
CA LYS A 140 16.97 -1.51 9.44
C LYS A 140 16.26 -2.82 9.13
N LEU A 141 16.89 -3.63 8.29
CA LEU A 141 16.45 -4.96 7.89
C LEU A 141 17.35 -5.99 8.56
N MET A 142 16.76 -6.92 9.30
CA MET A 142 17.45 -8.03 9.97
C MET A 142 16.71 -9.33 9.65
N PRO A 143 17.30 -10.52 9.86
CA PRO A 143 16.67 -11.79 9.44
C PRO A 143 15.26 -12.01 10.01
N ASN A 144 15.06 -11.68 11.29
CA ASN A 144 13.81 -11.94 12.03
C ASN A 144 13.09 -10.68 12.52
N LEU A 145 13.68 -9.51 12.32
CA LEU A 145 13.16 -8.23 12.80
C LEU A 145 13.31 -7.15 11.75
N ILE A 146 12.29 -6.32 11.62
CA ILE A 146 12.35 -5.06 10.87
C ILE A 146 12.29 -3.92 11.88
N GLN A 147 13.30 -3.07 11.88
CA GLN A 147 13.25 -1.80 12.60
C GLN A 147 12.64 -0.74 11.68
N ALA A 148 11.60 -0.05 12.13
CA ALA A 148 10.94 0.97 11.34
C ALA A 148 10.57 2.20 12.18
N THR A 149 10.43 3.36 11.52
CA THR A 149 9.95 4.61 12.13
C THR A 149 8.48 4.79 11.79
N ILE A 150 7.65 5.12 12.78
CA ILE A 150 6.22 5.40 12.58
C ILE A 150 6.05 6.71 11.82
N LEU A 151 5.37 6.67 10.67
CA LEU A 151 5.12 7.83 9.82
C LEU A 151 3.80 8.54 10.15
N THR A 152 2.75 7.80 10.52
CA THR A 152 1.41 8.35 10.71
C THR A 152 0.84 8.06 12.10
N GLY A 153 -0.15 8.86 12.53
CA GLY A 153 -0.86 8.69 13.81
C GLY A 153 -0.17 9.36 15.01
N LYS A 154 -0.73 9.11 16.20
CA LYS A 154 -0.31 9.78 17.46
C LYS A 154 1.11 9.43 17.90
N ALA A 155 1.63 8.29 17.48
CA ALA A 155 2.95 7.78 17.84
C ALA A 155 4.04 8.09 16.78
N LYS A 156 3.79 9.05 15.89
CA LYS A 156 4.71 9.47 14.81
C LYS A 156 6.12 9.76 15.36
N GLY A 157 7.13 9.32 14.60
CA GLY A 157 8.55 9.45 14.96
C GLY A 157 9.05 8.36 15.90
N GLY A 158 8.15 7.58 16.52
CA GLY A 158 8.52 6.42 17.33
C GLY A 158 9.23 5.34 16.51
N ILE A 159 10.25 4.71 17.10
CA ILE A 159 10.93 3.55 16.52
C ILE A 159 10.27 2.29 17.03
N VAL A 160 10.02 1.34 16.13
CA VAL A 160 9.39 0.06 16.45
C VAL A 160 10.15 -1.10 15.82
N LEU A 161 10.01 -2.27 16.44
CA LEU A 161 10.51 -3.54 15.94
C LEU A 161 9.32 -4.41 15.55
N ILE A 162 9.33 -4.92 14.33
CA ILE A 162 8.28 -5.78 13.79
C ILE A 162 8.88 -7.17 13.59
N SER A 163 8.25 -8.18 14.19
CA SER A 163 8.57 -9.59 13.98
C SER A 163 7.61 -10.23 12.98
N ARG A 164 7.95 -11.43 12.52
CA ARG A 164 7.01 -12.28 11.79
C ARG A 164 5.91 -12.76 12.74
N ILE A 165 4.69 -12.85 12.23
CA ILE A 165 3.55 -13.45 12.94
C ILE A 165 2.85 -14.46 12.03
N PRO A 166 2.20 -15.49 12.58
CA PRO A 166 1.30 -16.32 11.79
C PRO A 166 0.04 -15.53 11.42
N LEU A 167 -0.34 -15.56 10.16
CA LEU A 167 -1.60 -15.01 9.67
C LEU A 167 -2.42 -16.11 8.99
N ILE A 168 -3.72 -16.09 9.21
CA ILE A 168 -4.69 -16.98 8.57
C ILE A 168 -5.61 -16.10 7.71
N PRO A 169 -5.79 -16.40 6.41
CA PRO A 169 -6.75 -15.69 5.57
C PRO A 169 -8.18 -16.05 5.99
N THR A 170 -9.09 -15.08 5.94
CA THR A 170 -10.47 -15.27 6.40
C THR A 170 -11.47 -15.57 5.28
N ASP A 171 -11.03 -15.52 4.02
CA ASP A 171 -11.90 -15.52 2.84
C ASP A 171 -11.41 -16.56 1.82
N MET A 172 -11.29 -17.82 2.27
CA MET A 172 -10.80 -18.96 1.49
C MET A 172 -11.63 -20.21 1.84
N SER A 173 -11.76 -21.13 0.89
CA SER A 173 -12.48 -22.40 1.08
C SER A 173 -11.70 -23.47 1.84
N PHE A 174 -10.44 -23.20 2.18
CA PHE A 174 -9.54 -24.06 2.94
C PHE A 174 -8.67 -23.21 3.86
N GLU A 175 -8.13 -23.82 4.90
CA GLU A 175 -7.37 -23.11 5.93
C GLU A 175 -5.87 -23.34 5.76
N PHE A 176 -5.13 -22.24 5.55
CA PHE A 176 -3.68 -22.26 5.63
C PHE A 176 -3.16 -21.08 6.45
N LYS A 177 -1.97 -21.26 7.01
CA LYS A 177 -1.28 -20.28 7.83
C LYS A 177 -0.04 -19.80 7.09
N ARG A 178 0.15 -18.48 7.03
CA ARG A 178 1.34 -17.81 6.50
C ARG A 178 2.11 -17.14 7.64
N LEU A 179 3.33 -17.60 7.92
CA LEU A 179 4.25 -16.94 8.85
C LEU A 179 5.10 -15.92 8.10
N GLN A 180 4.83 -14.63 8.33
CA GLN A 180 5.48 -13.52 7.62
C GLN A 180 5.41 -12.23 8.45
N PHE A 181 6.22 -11.23 8.11
CA PHE A 181 6.03 -9.88 8.65
C PHE A 181 4.65 -9.35 8.23
N PRO A 182 3.83 -8.80 9.14
CA PRO A 182 2.48 -8.34 8.84
C PRO A 182 2.48 -6.97 8.15
N VAL A 183 3.26 -6.84 7.07
CA VAL A 183 3.48 -5.59 6.34
C VAL A 183 3.44 -5.79 4.84
N ARG A 184 3.20 -4.71 4.10
CA ARG A 184 3.39 -4.61 2.65
C ARG A 184 3.95 -3.23 2.28
N LEU A 185 4.51 -3.10 1.09
CA LEU A 185 4.89 -1.79 0.52
C LEU A 185 3.68 -0.85 0.46
N SER A 186 3.93 0.44 0.68
CA SER A 186 2.91 1.47 0.85
C SER A 186 3.35 2.83 0.28
N PHE A 187 3.83 2.82 -0.96
CA PHE A 187 3.88 4.02 -1.80
C PHE A 187 2.56 4.20 -2.54
N ALA A 188 1.98 3.08 -2.98
CA ALA A 188 0.61 2.99 -3.43
C ALA A 188 -0.25 2.16 -2.48
N MET A 189 -1.55 2.44 -2.44
CA MET A 189 -2.54 1.66 -1.68
C MET A 189 -3.90 1.67 -2.36
N THR A 190 -4.77 0.74 -1.95
CA THR A 190 -6.15 0.74 -2.42
C THR A 190 -6.93 1.89 -1.81
N VAL A 191 -7.99 2.34 -2.49
CA VAL A 191 -8.90 3.38 -1.98
C VAL A 191 -9.40 3.06 -0.57
N ASN A 192 -9.84 1.82 -0.37
CA ASN A 192 -10.37 1.36 0.91
C ASN A 192 -9.31 1.44 2.02
N LYS A 193 -8.02 1.28 1.69
CA LYS A 193 -6.91 1.42 2.65
C LYS A 193 -6.50 2.87 2.89
N ALA A 194 -6.80 3.77 1.97
CA ALA A 194 -6.54 5.19 2.09
C ALA A 194 -7.56 5.92 2.98
N GLN A 195 -8.74 5.32 3.21
CA GLN A 195 -9.74 5.88 4.10
C GLN A 195 -9.16 6.09 5.50
N GLY A 196 -9.24 7.33 6.01
CA GLY A 196 -8.67 7.72 7.31
C GLY A 196 -7.17 8.10 7.28
N GLN A 197 -6.51 8.06 6.12
CA GLN A 197 -5.15 8.61 5.96
C GLN A 197 -5.19 10.11 5.69
N THR A 198 -4.22 10.84 6.26
CA THR A 198 -4.01 12.26 5.95
C THR A 198 -2.87 12.40 4.94
N LEU A 199 -3.23 12.65 3.67
CA LEU A 199 -2.32 12.87 2.55
C LEU A 199 -2.42 14.31 2.05
N GLN A 200 -1.32 14.95 1.66
CA GLN A 200 -1.31 16.28 1.02
C GLN A 200 -1.09 16.19 -0.50
N VAL A 201 -0.34 15.20 -0.99
CA VAL A 201 -0.16 14.94 -2.42
C VAL A 201 -0.65 13.54 -2.74
N CYS A 202 -1.57 13.45 -3.68
CA CYS A 202 -2.22 12.19 -4.02
C CYS A 202 -2.15 11.97 -5.53
N GLY A 203 -1.62 10.82 -5.93
CA GLY A 203 -1.85 10.30 -7.28
C GLY A 203 -3.06 9.39 -7.29
N VAL A 204 -3.79 9.35 -8.38
CA VAL A 204 -4.83 8.34 -8.60
C VAL A 204 -4.62 7.70 -9.95
N ASN A 205 -4.49 6.37 -9.95
CA ASN A 205 -4.46 5.59 -11.17
C ASN A 205 -5.87 5.05 -11.49
N LEU A 206 -6.46 5.53 -12.59
CA LEU A 206 -7.77 5.17 -13.13
C LEU A 206 -7.67 4.65 -14.57
N GLU A 207 -6.51 4.13 -14.99
CA GLU A 207 -6.35 3.47 -16.30
C GLU A 207 -7.33 2.30 -16.52
N GLU A 208 -7.86 1.73 -15.43
CA GLU A 208 -8.89 0.71 -15.49
C GLU A 208 -10.23 1.22 -14.97
N ALA A 209 -11.29 0.79 -15.64
CA ALA A 209 -12.66 1.06 -15.21
C ALA A 209 -12.89 0.61 -13.76
N CYS A 210 -13.52 1.47 -12.96
CA CYS A 210 -13.87 1.21 -11.58
C CYS A 210 -15.28 1.69 -11.25
N SER A 211 -15.87 1.18 -10.17
CA SER A 211 -17.24 1.51 -9.80
C SER A 211 -17.36 2.97 -9.36
N ARG A 212 -18.53 3.58 -9.61
CA ARG A 212 -18.84 4.94 -9.12
C ARG A 212 -18.68 5.07 -7.59
N SER A 213 -19.01 4.01 -6.85
CA SER A 213 -18.81 3.96 -5.40
C SER A 213 -17.34 4.06 -5.00
N THR A 214 -16.45 3.38 -5.74
CA THR A 214 -15.00 3.43 -5.52
C THR A 214 -14.48 4.84 -5.78
N VAL A 215 -14.87 5.44 -6.90
CA VAL A 215 -14.53 6.82 -7.25
C VAL A 215 -14.97 7.78 -6.16
N ARG A 216 -16.23 7.67 -5.72
CA ARG A 216 -16.76 8.51 -4.64
C ARG A 216 -15.96 8.37 -3.35
N CYS A 217 -15.61 7.14 -2.94
CA CYS A 217 -14.76 6.90 -1.76
C CYS A 217 -13.36 7.53 -1.89
N MET A 218 -12.78 7.56 -3.10
CA MET A 218 -11.49 8.22 -3.34
C MET A 218 -11.57 9.70 -2.97
N PHE A 219 -12.58 10.40 -3.50
CA PHE A 219 -12.75 11.83 -3.33
C PHE A 219 -13.29 12.22 -1.94
N GLU A 220 -14.06 11.35 -1.28
CA GLU A 220 -14.48 11.53 0.13
C GLU A 220 -13.33 11.39 1.13
N SER A 221 -12.32 10.59 0.79
CA SER A 221 -11.12 10.42 1.63
C SER A 221 -10.20 11.64 1.60
N TRP A 222 -10.52 12.68 0.83
CA TRP A 222 -9.67 13.85 0.65
C TRP A 222 -10.21 15.08 1.42
N SER A 223 -9.35 15.67 2.25
CA SER A 223 -9.54 17.00 2.85
C SER A 223 -9.09 18.13 1.91
N HIS A 224 -9.43 19.38 2.25
CA HIS A 224 -9.12 20.56 1.45
C HIS A 224 -7.60 20.76 1.17
N GLU A 225 -7.31 21.42 0.03
CA GLU A 225 -5.98 21.78 -0.49
C GLU A 225 -5.00 20.61 -0.71
N LYS A 226 -5.27 19.78 -1.73
CA LYS A 226 -4.38 18.69 -2.13
C LYS A 226 -4.01 18.78 -3.60
N PHE A 227 -2.75 18.48 -3.92
CA PHE A 227 -2.34 18.27 -5.31
C PHE A 227 -2.78 16.89 -5.76
N VAL A 228 -3.69 16.85 -6.73
CA VAL A 228 -4.25 15.62 -7.28
C VAL A 228 -3.71 15.41 -8.69
N TYR A 229 -3.02 14.30 -8.90
CA TYR A 229 -2.60 13.84 -10.22
C TYR A 229 -3.45 12.65 -10.64
N LEU A 230 -3.98 12.65 -11.86
CA LEU A 230 -4.82 11.56 -12.37
C LEU A 230 -4.26 10.97 -13.64
N CYS A 231 -4.05 9.66 -13.62
CA CYS A 231 -3.76 8.89 -14.82
C CYS A 231 -5.06 8.22 -15.28
N THR A 232 -5.52 8.54 -16.50
CA THR A 232 -6.73 7.99 -17.13
C THR A 232 -6.40 7.60 -18.57
N THR A 233 -7.15 6.65 -19.14
CA THR A 233 -7.14 6.36 -20.58
C THR A 233 -7.97 7.36 -21.37
#